data_AF-A0A9X2FZF0-F1
#
_entry.id   AF-A0A9X2FZF0-F1
#
_cell.length_a   1.000
_cell.length_b   1.000
_cell.length_c   1.000
_cell.angle_alpha   90.00
_cell.angle_beta   90.00
_cell.angle_gamma   90.00
#
_symmetry.space_group_name_H-M   'P 1'
#
loop_
_entity.id
_entity.type
_entity.pdbx_description
1 polymer ?
#
loop_
_entity_poly.entity_id
_entity_poly.type
_entity_poly.pdbx_seq_one_letter_code
_entity_poly.pdbx_strand_id
1 'polypeptide(L)'
;MRIWGKMKGIGLALLLAAPLQAQEFSGLARLDPAKSRIEDSRKGVEVDLALSQPVPWRVFTLDAPRRLVLDFAEADWAGADPAALLSGDRATALRLGRGRPGWSRLVLDLAEPLGIDSAE
;
A
#
# COMPACT_ATOMS: atom_id res chain seq x y z
N MET A 1 -16.00 28.98 62.90
CA MET A 1 -14.96 29.01 61.86
C MET A 1 -13.85 28.01 62.21
N ARG A 2 -13.86 26.79 61.65
CA ARG A 2 -12.67 25.99 61.25
C ARG A 2 -13.06 24.55 60.85
N ILE A 3 -13.15 24.38 59.54
CA ILE A 3 -12.67 23.27 58.69
C ILE A 3 -12.73 21.82 59.21
N TRP A 4 -13.75 21.11 58.76
CA TRP A 4 -13.74 19.64 58.64
C TRP A 4 -13.09 19.28 57.31
N GLY A 5 -11.82 18.86 57.34
CA GLY A 5 -11.09 18.43 56.14
C GLY A 5 -11.57 17.05 55.68
N LYS A 6 -12.39 17.00 54.63
CA LYS A 6 -12.66 15.73 53.92
C LYS A 6 -11.48 15.43 53.00
N MET A 7 -10.63 14.48 53.39
CA MET A 7 -9.72 13.82 52.46
C MET A 7 -10.55 13.08 51.41
N LYS A 8 -10.69 13.67 50.22
CA LYS A 8 -11.15 12.95 49.03
C LYS A 8 -9.92 12.31 48.41
N GLY A 9 -9.77 11.01 48.60
CA GLY A 9 -8.73 10.22 47.94
C GLY A 9 -8.83 10.39 46.43
N ILE A 10 -7.76 10.89 45.82
CA ILE A 10 -7.58 10.92 44.37
C ILE A 10 -7.22 9.49 43.97
N GLY A 11 -8.17 8.78 43.38
CA GLY A 11 -7.93 7.49 42.75
C GLY A 11 -7.09 7.72 41.48
N LEU A 12 -5.81 7.39 41.55
CA LEU A 12 -4.90 7.41 40.41
C LEU A 12 -5.30 6.27 39.46
N ALA A 13 -6.07 6.60 38.41
CA ALA A 13 -6.34 5.67 37.33
C ALA A 13 -5.06 5.49 36.51
N LEU A 14 -4.29 4.46 36.84
CA LEU A 14 -3.17 3.97 36.03
C LEU A 14 -3.74 3.48 34.69
N LEU A 15 -3.68 4.35 33.69
CA LEU A 15 -3.86 4.01 32.29
C LEU A 15 -2.78 2.98 31.92
N LEU A 16 -3.17 1.70 31.87
CA LEU A 16 -2.39 0.63 31.27
C LEU A 16 -2.25 0.94 29.78
N ALA A 17 -1.17 1.64 29.42
CA ALA A 17 -0.70 1.72 28.05
C ALA A 17 -0.16 0.34 27.67
N ALA A 18 -1.06 -0.56 27.24
CA ALA A 18 -0.66 -1.78 26.58
C ALA A 18 0.17 -1.40 25.34
N PRO A 19 1.32 -2.06 25.09
CA PRO A 19 2.02 -1.85 23.83
C PRO A 19 1.05 -2.25 22.71
N LEU A 20 0.74 -1.30 21.83
CA LEU A 20 0.12 -1.61 20.56
C LEU A 20 1.14 -2.47 19.81
N GLN A 21 1.05 -3.80 19.95
CA GLN A 21 1.76 -4.67 19.04
C GLN A 21 1.14 -4.40 17.68
N ALA A 22 1.93 -3.79 16.78
CA ALA A 22 1.59 -3.76 15.38
C ALA A 22 1.34 -5.21 14.98
N GLN A 23 0.09 -5.52 14.63
CA GLN A 23 -0.29 -6.87 14.24
C GLN A 23 0.59 -7.28 13.06
N GLU A 24 1.45 -8.28 13.25
CA GLU A 24 2.22 -8.85 12.14
C GLU A 24 1.22 -9.46 11.15
N PHE A 25 0.97 -8.74 10.05
CA PHE A 25 0.10 -9.17 8.98
C PHE A 25 0.82 -10.24 8.17
N SER A 26 0.87 -11.48 8.67
CA SER A 26 1.40 -12.61 7.89
C SER A 26 0.50 -13.04 6.70
N GLY A 27 -0.63 -12.35 6.49
CA GLY A 27 -1.61 -12.61 5.43
C GLY A 27 -1.18 -12.08 4.07
N LEU A 28 -0.14 -12.69 3.49
CA LEU A 28 0.39 -12.40 2.16
C LEU A 28 -0.71 -12.50 1.09
N ALA A 29 -1.12 -11.37 0.52
CA ALA A 29 -2.02 -11.36 -0.63
C ALA A 29 -1.27 -11.79 -1.89
N ARG A 30 -1.73 -12.82 -2.58
CA ARG A 30 -1.11 -13.30 -3.82
C ARG A 30 -1.76 -12.65 -5.03
N LEU A 31 -0.94 -12.17 -5.96
CA LEU A 31 -1.39 -11.74 -7.28
C LEU A 31 -1.89 -12.93 -8.11
N ASP A 32 -3.04 -12.77 -8.78
CA ASP A 32 -3.50 -13.67 -9.85
C ASP A 32 -3.12 -13.04 -11.22
N PRO A 33 -2.01 -13.47 -11.86
CA PRO A 33 -1.53 -12.83 -13.09
C PRO A 33 -2.49 -12.99 -14.27
N ALA A 34 -3.32 -14.04 -14.28
CA ALA A 34 -4.27 -14.29 -15.35
C ALA A 34 -5.47 -13.32 -15.32
N LYS A 35 -5.69 -12.62 -14.21
CA LYS A 35 -6.77 -11.64 -14.02
C LYS A 35 -6.24 -10.23 -13.73
N SER A 36 -4.94 -10.03 -13.87
CA SER A 36 -4.28 -8.74 -13.64
C SER A 36 -3.73 -8.22 -14.96
N ARG A 37 -3.82 -6.91 -15.19
CA ARG A 37 -3.30 -6.26 -16.39
C ARG A 37 -2.94 -4.80 -16.13
N ILE A 38 -1.97 -4.31 -16.89
CA ILE A 38 -1.58 -2.92 -16.95
C ILE A 38 -1.54 -2.53 -18.41
N GLU A 39 -2.35 -1.56 -18.79
CA GLU A 39 -2.55 -1.21 -20.20
C GLU A 39 -2.77 0.29 -20.38
N ASP A 40 -2.49 0.78 -21.59
CA ASP A 40 -2.83 2.14 -21.96
C ASP A 40 -4.35 2.29 -22.11
N SER A 41 -4.88 3.37 -21.53
CA SER A 41 -6.26 3.80 -21.74
C SER A 41 -6.31 5.05 -22.61
N ARG A 42 -7.50 5.52 -22.97
CA ARG A 42 -7.63 6.80 -23.71
C ARG A 42 -6.99 7.98 -22.98
N LYS A 43 -6.92 7.95 -21.64
CA LYS A 43 -6.51 9.08 -20.81
C LYS A 43 -5.16 8.89 -20.10
N GLY A 44 -4.63 7.68 -20.04
CA GLY A 44 -3.37 7.41 -19.34
C GLY A 44 -3.04 5.92 -19.35
N VAL A 45 -2.71 5.39 -18.18
CA VAL A 45 -2.46 3.97 -17.91
C VAL A 45 -3.49 3.49 -16.90
N GLU A 46 -4.04 2.31 -17.11
CA GLU A 46 -4.97 1.62 -16.21
C GLU A 46 -4.26 0.42 -15.56
N VAL A 47 -4.45 0.24 -14.26
CA VAL A 47 -3.78 -0.79 -13.45
C VAL A 47 -4.85 -1.60 -12.73
N ASP A 48 -5.10 -2.80 -13.22
CA ASP A 48 -6.05 -3.74 -12.62
C ASP A 48 -5.29 -4.93 -12.04
N LEU A 49 -5.40 -5.11 -10.72
CA LEU A 49 -4.70 -6.17 -9.99
C LEU A 49 -5.71 -7.04 -9.24
N ALA A 50 -5.74 -8.33 -9.59
CA ALA A 50 -6.50 -9.32 -8.85
C ALA A 50 -5.64 -9.89 -7.73
N LEU A 51 -5.99 -9.57 -6.47
CA LEU A 51 -5.34 -10.12 -5.29
C LEU A 51 -6.21 -11.18 -4.61
N SER A 52 -5.60 -12.20 -4.02
CA SER A 52 -6.30 -13.29 -3.32
C SER A 52 -7.12 -12.83 -2.11
N GLN A 53 -6.78 -11.66 -1.56
CA GLN A 53 -7.48 -11.02 -0.45
C GLN A 53 -7.23 -9.51 -0.48
N PRO A 54 -8.15 -8.69 0.06
CA PRO A 54 -7.91 -7.26 0.20
C PRO A 54 -6.79 -7.02 1.22
N VAL A 55 -5.93 -6.05 0.93
CA VAL A 55 -4.87 -5.58 1.83
C VAL A 55 -4.83 -4.06 1.82
N PRO A 56 -4.44 -3.41 2.93
CA PRO A 56 -4.12 -1.99 2.91
C PRO A 56 -3.08 -1.68 1.84
N TRP A 57 -3.30 -0.61 1.08
CA TRP A 57 -2.39 -0.18 0.04
C TRP A 57 -2.36 1.35 -0.07
N ARG A 58 -1.38 1.86 -0.81
CA ARG A 58 -1.28 3.28 -1.14
C ARG A 58 -0.65 3.46 -2.51
N VAL A 59 -0.97 4.57 -3.15
CA VAL A 59 -0.44 4.95 -4.46
C VAL A 59 0.05 6.38 -4.45
N PHE A 60 1.15 6.64 -5.14
CA PHE A 60 1.72 7.96 -5.31
C PHE A 60 2.63 7.99 -6.54
N THR A 61 2.92 9.20 -7.03
CA THR A 61 3.86 9.40 -8.13
C THR A 61 5.18 9.96 -7.61
N LEU A 62 6.25 9.67 -8.35
CA LEU A 62 7.56 10.30 -8.20
C LEU A 62 7.93 10.92 -9.54
N ASP A 63 8.72 11.99 -9.49
CA ASP A 63 9.37 12.57 -10.67
C ASP A 63 10.90 12.35 -10.57
N ALA A 64 11.59 12.52 -11.69
CA ALA A 64 13.05 12.39 -11.81
C ALA A 64 13.66 11.09 -11.19
N PRO A 65 13.39 9.88 -11.73
CA PRO A 65 12.55 9.60 -12.91
C PRO A 65 11.06 9.42 -12.57
N ARG A 66 10.21 9.65 -13.58
CA ARG A 66 8.75 9.57 -13.52
C ARG A 66 8.30 8.14 -13.24
N ARG A 67 7.60 7.96 -12.12
CA ARG A 67 7.15 6.64 -11.66
C ARG A 67 5.77 6.71 -11.03
N LEU A 68 4.94 5.72 -11.30
CA LEU A 68 3.81 5.37 -10.43
C LEU A 68 4.28 4.30 -9.46
N VAL A 69 4.01 4.49 -8.17
CA VAL A 69 4.38 3.54 -7.12
C VAL A 69 3.12 3.10 -6.39
N LEU A 70 2.91 1.79 -6.31
CA LEU A 70 1.89 1.16 -5.48
C LEU A 70 2.58 0.34 -4.40
N ASP A 71 2.27 0.65 -3.14
CA ASP A 71 2.74 -0.10 -1.97
C ASP A 71 1.55 -0.87 -1.38
N PHE A 72 1.74 -2.17 -1.13
CA PHE A 72 0.75 -3.08 -0.53
C PHE A 72 1.27 -3.61 0.80
N ALA A 73 0.41 -3.71 1.81
CA ALA A 73 0.72 -4.44 3.02
C ALA A 73 0.83 -5.93 2.68
N GLU A 74 2.08 -6.41 2.60
CA GLU A 74 2.47 -7.79 2.27
C GLU A 74 1.72 -8.43 1.08
N ALA A 75 2.21 -8.20 -0.14
CA ALA A 75 1.78 -8.92 -1.34
C ALA A 75 2.86 -9.86 -1.89
N ASP A 76 2.45 -11.03 -2.37
CA ASP A 76 3.29 -12.04 -3.04
C ASP A 76 3.15 -11.90 -4.56
N TRP A 77 4.30 -11.71 -5.22
CA TRP A 77 4.42 -11.58 -6.67
C TRP A 77 4.80 -12.90 -7.36
N ALA A 78 4.83 -14.02 -6.65
CA ALA A 78 5.17 -15.32 -7.21
C ALA A 78 4.31 -15.65 -8.45
N GLY A 79 4.98 -16.04 -9.54
CA GLY A 79 4.32 -16.38 -10.81
C GLY A 79 3.94 -15.19 -11.69
N ALA A 80 4.17 -13.95 -11.24
CA ALA A 80 4.00 -12.77 -12.07
C ALA A 80 5.14 -12.64 -13.08
N ASP A 81 4.80 -12.44 -14.35
CA ASP A 81 5.74 -11.99 -15.39
C ASP A 81 5.46 -10.52 -15.69
N PRO A 82 6.36 -9.59 -15.30
CA PRO A 82 6.17 -8.17 -15.55
C PRO A 82 5.96 -7.82 -17.03
N ALA A 83 6.58 -8.56 -17.95
CA ALA A 83 6.44 -8.31 -19.38
C ALA A 83 5.08 -8.80 -19.92
N ALA A 84 4.48 -9.81 -19.30
CA ALA A 84 3.15 -10.30 -19.67
C ALA A 84 2.02 -9.44 -19.08
N LEU A 85 2.25 -8.81 -17.93
CA LEU A 85 1.27 -7.94 -17.26
C LEU A 85 1.20 -6.54 -17.88
N LEU A 86 2.29 -6.08 -18.49
CA LEU A 86 2.40 -4.73 -19.04
C LEU A 86 2.19 -4.72 -20.55
N SER A 87 1.26 -3.89 -21.01
CA SER A 87 1.01 -3.61 -22.42
C SER A 87 0.89 -2.11 -22.67
N GLY A 88 1.20 -1.67 -23.88
CA GLY A 88 1.23 -0.24 -24.23
C GLY A 88 2.64 0.36 -24.18
N ASP A 89 2.72 1.68 -24.36
CA ASP A 89 3.98 2.43 -24.43
C ASP A 89 4.10 3.58 -23.43
N ARG A 90 3.02 3.95 -22.72
CA ARG A 90 3.07 5.01 -21.69
C ARG A 90 3.74 4.57 -20.40
N ALA A 91 3.78 3.27 -20.13
CA ALA A 91 4.61 2.66 -19.09
C ALA A 91 5.71 1.82 -19.77
N THR A 92 6.96 2.15 -19.48
CA THR A 92 8.16 1.60 -20.13
C THR A 92 8.72 0.38 -19.42
N ALA A 93 8.42 0.21 -18.13
CA ALA A 93 8.81 -0.95 -17.36
C ALA A 93 7.89 -1.15 -16.16
N LEU A 94 7.64 -2.42 -15.82
CA LEU A 94 6.99 -2.86 -14.60
C LEU A 94 8.02 -3.55 -13.69
N ARG A 95 8.08 -3.13 -12.43
CA ARG A 95 8.96 -3.72 -11.41
C ARG A 95 8.12 -4.20 -10.24
N LEU A 96 8.29 -5.47 -9.88
CA LEU A 96 7.66 -6.11 -8.73
C LEU A 96 8.74 -6.43 -7.71
N GLY A 97 8.54 -6.06 -6.45
CA GLY A 97 9.55 -6.31 -5.42
C GLY A 97 9.07 -6.12 -4.00
N ARG A 98 9.99 -6.34 -3.06
CA ARG A 98 9.78 -6.04 -1.64
C ARG A 98 10.01 -4.55 -1.40
N GLY A 99 9.11 -3.93 -0.66
CA GLY A 99 9.22 -2.55 -0.20
C GLY A 99 9.97 -2.46 1.13
N ARG A 100 9.45 -1.64 2.04
CA ARG A 100 9.88 -1.61 3.45
C ARG A 100 9.45 -2.91 4.15
N PRO A 101 10.00 -3.26 5.34
CA PRO A 101 9.46 -4.36 6.13
C PRO A 101 7.93 -4.25 6.30
N GLY A 102 7.20 -5.34 6.03
CA GLY A 102 5.73 -5.37 6.00
C GLY A 102 5.08 -4.82 4.72
N TRP A 103 5.86 -4.44 3.71
CA TRP A 103 5.34 -3.88 2.45
C TRP A 103 5.94 -4.55 1.22
N SER A 104 5.09 -4.73 0.21
CA SER A 104 5.47 -5.10 -1.16
C SER A 104 5.20 -3.92 -2.08
N ARG A 105 5.98 -3.82 -3.16
CA ARG A 105 5.95 -2.67 -4.06
C ARG A 105 5.84 -3.08 -5.52
N LEU A 106 4.94 -2.40 -6.22
CA LEU A 106 4.84 -2.36 -7.67
C LEU A 106 5.27 -0.96 -8.14
N VAL A 107 6.13 -0.88 -9.16
CA VAL A 107 6.55 0.39 -9.78
C VAL A 107 6.35 0.32 -11.28
N LEU A 108 5.70 1.34 -11.84
CA LEU A 108 5.68 1.60 -13.28
C LEU A 108 6.60 2.77 -13.60
N ASP A 109 7.57 2.54 -14.48
CA ASP A 109 8.41 3.60 -15.06
C ASP A 109 7.62 4.27 -16.19
N LEU A 110 7.28 5.55 -16.05
CA LEU A 110 6.36 6.25 -16.97
C LEU A 110 7.13 6.99 -18.08
N ALA A 111 6.67 6.86 -19.32
CA ALA A 111 7.24 7.54 -20.48
C ALA A 111 6.97 9.06 -20.46
N GLU A 112 5.81 9.44 -19.92
CA GLU A 112 5.32 10.83 -19.90
C GLU A 112 4.82 11.25 -18.51
N PRO A 113 4.66 12.56 -18.24
CA PRO A 113 4.10 13.04 -16.98
C PRO A 113 2.62 12.64 -16.87
N LEU A 114 2.31 11.68 -15.99
CA LEU A 114 0.94 11.28 -15.67
C LEU A 114 0.64 11.52 -14.18
N GLY A 115 -0.59 11.93 -13.90
CA GLY A 115 -1.16 12.05 -12.56
C GLY A 115 -2.11 10.90 -12.24
N ILE A 116 -2.48 10.75 -10.97
CA ILE A 116 -3.50 9.79 -10.53
C ILE A 116 -4.87 10.46 -10.72
N ASP A 117 -5.73 9.85 -11.55
CA ASP A 117 -7.13 10.29 -11.74
C ASP A 117 -8.04 9.66 -10.68
N SER A 118 -7.91 8.35 -10.44
CA SER A 118 -8.66 7.58 -9.45
C SER A 118 -7.86 6.40 -8.89
N ALA A 119 -8.34 5.85 -7.77
CA ALA A 119 -7.78 4.70 -7.05
C ALA A 119 -8.87 4.11 -6.14
N GLU A 120 -9.19 2.81 -6.28
CA GLU A 120 -10.28 2.13 -5.56
C GLU A 120 -9.91 0.72 -5.06
#